data_AF-A0A1H7FE59-F1
#
_entry.id   AF-A0A1H7FE59-F1
#
_cell.length_a   1.000
_cell.length_b   1.000
_cell.length_c   1.000
_cell.angle_alpha   90.00
_cell.angle_beta   90.00
_cell.angle_gamma   90.00
#
_symmetry.space_group_name_H-M   'P 1'
#
loop_
_entity.id
_entity.type
_entity.pdbx_description
1 polymer ?
#
loop_
_entity_poly.entity_id
_entity_poly.type
_entity_poly.pdbx_seq_one_letter_code
_entity_poly.pdbx_strand_id
1 'polypeptide(L)'
;MNKWCLVGVAAASVWALVGCGEEDHVQLEQDGLDPARLGDALWDCGGIPVITRFRGETLELVMDNHIHQLQAERAASGARYAGSVNGSPVSFWNRGDEAVLTLDDETRLDCHVTRPPTYRAQGNEPGWRVDIGPERLELSMDYGQRTLTLPTPDVTMEGPSALYAASTDEGPLDIRIEPGLCRDTMTGMSYPDQVSLTWGEARVKGCGGDPHDLLVGEEWRVVSMDDEPLLDDSRATVDFLAGERVAGVAFCNRYTGPYRLTGEAMEVGPLASTRMACPEPVMEQERFFLRHLESVSQHRFDEDGALVLETEEGLSLRAVRGDE
;
A
#
# COMPACT_ATOMS: atom_id res chain seq x y z
N MET A 1 -60.07 35.20 -32.68
CA MET A 1 -58.98 36.16 -32.95
C MET A 1 -57.90 35.45 -33.74
N ASN A 2 -57.75 35.83 -35.00
CA ASN A 2 -56.69 35.36 -35.89
C ASN A 2 -55.34 35.93 -35.48
N LYS A 3 -54.27 35.13 -35.57
CA LYS A 3 -53.01 35.55 -36.22
C LYS A 3 -52.41 34.36 -36.96
N TRP A 4 -52.23 34.53 -38.26
CA TRP A 4 -51.48 33.66 -39.16
C TRP A 4 -50.05 34.20 -39.28
N CYS A 5 -49.08 33.32 -39.58
CA CYS A 5 -47.87 33.66 -40.31
C CYS A 5 -47.64 32.61 -41.42
N LEU A 6 -47.48 33.09 -42.66
CA LEU A 6 -47.20 32.35 -43.89
C LEU A 6 -45.70 31.98 -43.99
N VAL A 7 -45.39 30.72 -44.33
CA VAL A 7 -44.89 30.16 -45.62
C VAL A 7 -43.41 30.44 -45.95
N GLY A 8 -42.68 29.36 -46.28
CA GLY A 8 -41.48 29.48 -47.10
C GLY A 8 -40.57 28.24 -47.25
N VAL A 9 -40.87 27.41 -48.26
CA VAL A 9 -39.94 26.62 -49.11
C VAL A 9 -39.43 25.26 -48.61
N ALA A 10 -39.62 24.29 -49.51
CA ALA A 10 -39.24 22.89 -49.43
C ALA A 10 -37.74 22.64 -49.66
N ALA A 11 -37.20 21.65 -48.96
CA ALA A 11 -36.03 20.90 -49.40
C ALA A 11 -36.21 19.43 -49.02
N ALA A 12 -36.16 18.56 -50.02
CA ALA A 12 -36.21 17.11 -49.87
C ALA A 12 -34.83 16.60 -49.45
N SER A 13 -34.74 15.88 -48.33
CA SER A 13 -33.53 15.13 -47.99
C SER A 13 -33.83 13.96 -47.04
N VAL A 14 -33.63 12.74 -47.57
CA VAL A 14 -33.14 11.54 -46.88
C VAL A 14 -33.90 11.11 -45.62
N TRP A 15 -34.75 10.08 -45.77
CA TRP A 15 -35.11 9.21 -44.67
C TRP A 15 -33.88 8.39 -44.27
N ALA A 16 -33.18 8.81 -43.22
CA ALA A 16 -32.27 7.92 -42.52
C ALA A 16 -33.12 6.92 -41.73
N LEU A 17 -33.06 5.65 -42.10
CA LEU A 17 -33.45 4.55 -41.22
C LEU A 17 -32.49 4.61 -40.03
N VAL A 18 -32.93 5.20 -38.92
CA VAL A 18 -32.30 4.96 -37.62
C VAL A 18 -32.63 3.52 -37.28
N GLY A 19 -31.68 2.63 -37.52
CA GLY A 19 -31.73 1.30 -36.95
C GLY A 19 -31.71 1.44 -35.44
N CYS A 20 -32.68 0.82 -34.75
CA CYS A 20 -32.53 0.48 -33.35
C CYS A 20 -31.39 -0.55 -33.27
N GLY A 21 -30.16 -0.06 -33.18
CA GLY A 21 -29.09 -0.81 -32.54
C GLY A 21 -29.35 -0.69 -31.05
N GLU A 22 -29.84 -1.78 -30.46
CA GLU A 22 -29.79 -1.99 -29.03
C GLU A 22 -28.30 -1.95 -28.67
N GLU A 23 -27.84 -0.81 -28.16
CA GLU A 23 -26.51 -0.72 -27.58
C GLU A 23 -26.53 -1.67 -26.38
N ASP A 24 -25.89 -2.82 -26.56
CA ASP A 24 -25.50 -3.72 -25.48
C ASP A 24 -24.78 -2.86 -24.44
N HIS A 25 -25.53 -2.42 -23.44
CA HIS A 25 -24.99 -1.85 -22.23
C HIS A 25 -24.20 -2.98 -21.59
N VAL A 26 -22.89 -2.97 -21.81
CA VAL A 26 -21.94 -3.71 -20.98
C VAL A 26 -22.13 -3.15 -19.57
N GLN A 27 -22.96 -3.82 -18.78
CA GLN A 27 -22.87 -3.75 -17.34
C GLN A 27 -21.49 -4.30 -16.99
N LEU A 28 -20.56 -3.39 -16.73
CA LEU A 28 -19.41 -3.70 -15.91
C LEU A 28 -19.99 -3.93 -14.51
N GLU A 29 -20.30 -5.20 -14.20
CA GLU A 29 -20.36 -5.66 -12.82
C GLU A 29 -19.03 -5.25 -12.18
N GLN A 30 -19.08 -4.27 -11.27
CA GLN A 30 -17.95 -3.96 -10.40
C GLN A 30 -17.89 -5.05 -9.35
N ASP A 31 -17.29 -6.17 -9.74
CA ASP A 31 -16.95 -7.27 -8.87
C ASP A 31 -15.94 -6.79 -7.82
N GLY A 32 -16.36 -6.88 -6.55
CA GLY A 32 -15.49 -7.14 -5.41
C GLY A 32 -14.65 -5.97 -4.92
N LEU A 33 -14.29 -6.03 -3.63
CA LEU A 33 -13.43 -5.07 -2.94
C LEU A 33 -12.25 -4.65 -3.81
N ASP A 34 -11.99 -3.34 -3.88
CA ASP A 34 -10.71 -2.83 -4.38
C ASP A 34 -9.60 -3.39 -3.48
N PRO A 35 -8.81 -4.36 -3.98
CA PRO A 35 -7.79 -4.99 -3.17
C PRO A 35 -6.66 -4.01 -2.84
N ALA A 36 -6.62 -2.81 -3.45
CA ALA A 36 -5.71 -1.73 -3.07
C ALA A 36 -5.92 -1.21 -1.64
N ARG A 37 -7.04 -1.56 -1.00
CA ARG A 37 -7.31 -1.22 0.40
C ARG A 37 -7.21 -2.37 1.37
N LEU A 38 -7.26 -3.61 0.89
CA LEU A 38 -6.98 -4.73 1.78
C LEU A 38 -5.45 -4.87 1.87
N GLY A 39 -4.95 -5.23 3.05
CA GLY A 39 -3.52 -5.42 3.25
C GLY A 39 -2.96 -6.59 2.42
N ASP A 40 -1.79 -7.07 2.78
CA ASP A 40 -1.11 -8.14 2.06
C ASP A 40 -1.85 -9.49 2.15
N ALA A 41 -1.96 -10.21 1.03
CA ALA A 41 -2.37 -11.62 1.03
C ALA A 41 -1.14 -12.54 0.94
N LEU A 42 -1.12 -13.61 1.74
CA LEU A 42 -0.09 -14.65 1.68
C LEU A 42 -0.62 -15.88 0.95
N TRP A 43 0.17 -16.38 0.02
CA TRP A 43 -0.13 -17.53 -0.83
C TRP A 43 0.95 -18.61 -0.63
N ASP A 44 0.54 -19.87 -0.69
CA ASP A 44 1.45 -21.00 -0.88
C ASP A 44 1.32 -21.50 -2.32
N CYS A 45 2.37 -21.28 -3.11
CA CYS A 45 2.49 -21.65 -4.52
C CYS A 45 3.42 -22.86 -4.66
N GLY A 46 2.91 -24.07 -4.39
CA GLY A 46 3.70 -25.29 -4.49
C GLY A 46 4.87 -25.38 -3.50
N GLY A 47 4.72 -24.83 -2.29
CA GLY A 47 5.75 -24.75 -1.26
C GLY A 47 6.53 -23.42 -1.25
N ILE A 48 6.26 -22.53 -2.22
CA ILE A 48 6.88 -21.22 -2.30
C ILE A 48 5.93 -20.18 -1.69
N PRO A 49 6.30 -19.51 -0.59
CA PRO A 49 5.50 -18.43 -0.04
C PRO A 49 5.56 -17.21 -0.97
N VAL A 50 4.39 -16.71 -1.34
CA VAL A 50 4.24 -15.53 -2.21
C VAL A 50 3.33 -14.53 -1.52
N ILE A 51 3.71 -13.24 -1.51
CA ILE A 51 2.86 -12.18 -0.98
C ILE A 51 2.35 -11.34 -2.15
N THR A 52 1.07 -11.03 -2.17
CA THR A 52 0.48 -10.09 -3.13
C THR A 52 0.03 -8.83 -2.42
N ARG A 53 0.46 -7.69 -2.94
CA ARG A 53 -0.02 -6.38 -2.55
C ARG A 53 -0.57 -5.64 -3.76
N PHE A 54 -1.85 -5.36 -3.74
CA PHE A 54 -2.53 -4.72 -4.86
C PHE A 54 -2.42 -3.20 -4.71
N ARG A 55 -2.18 -2.49 -5.82
CA ARG A 55 -2.03 -1.03 -5.91
C ARG A 55 -2.73 -0.55 -7.17
N GLY A 56 -4.05 -0.47 -7.13
CA GLY A 56 -4.88 -0.17 -8.29
C GLY A 56 -4.67 -1.20 -9.41
N GLU A 57 -4.14 -0.76 -10.56
CA GLU A 57 -3.85 -1.64 -11.70
C GLU A 57 -2.50 -2.36 -11.60
N THR A 58 -1.69 -2.09 -10.58
CA THR A 58 -0.41 -2.77 -10.34
C THR A 58 -0.56 -3.81 -9.22
N LEU A 59 0.06 -4.96 -9.40
CA LEU A 59 0.27 -5.96 -8.36
C LEU A 59 1.75 -5.99 -8.00
N GLU A 60 2.09 -5.71 -6.75
CA GLU A 60 3.38 -6.04 -6.16
C GLU A 60 3.35 -7.50 -5.72
N LEU A 61 4.08 -8.35 -6.44
CA LEU A 61 4.28 -9.75 -6.12
C LEU A 61 5.62 -9.90 -5.41
N VAL A 62 5.60 -10.24 -4.13
CA VAL A 62 6.82 -10.52 -3.35
C VAL A 62 7.12 -12.01 -3.39
N MET A 63 8.31 -12.33 -3.89
CA MET A 63 8.84 -13.69 -3.94
C MET A 63 10.36 -13.63 -3.81
N ASP A 64 10.96 -14.61 -3.14
CA ASP A 64 12.42 -14.67 -2.94
C ASP A 64 13.04 -13.36 -2.41
N ASN A 65 12.32 -12.64 -1.54
CA ASN A 65 12.77 -11.38 -0.96
C ASN A 65 12.94 -10.21 -1.96
N HIS A 66 12.27 -10.29 -3.11
CA HIS A 66 12.21 -9.27 -4.15
C HIS A 66 10.77 -8.88 -4.42
N ILE A 67 10.56 -7.60 -4.76
CA ILE A 67 9.26 -7.07 -5.18
C ILE A 67 9.23 -7.07 -6.71
N HIS A 68 8.21 -7.70 -7.28
CA HIS A 68 7.96 -7.72 -8.71
C HIS A 68 6.68 -6.97 -9.02
N GLN A 69 6.80 -5.87 -9.75
CA GLN A 69 5.62 -5.11 -10.19
C GLN A 69 5.05 -5.74 -11.46
N LEU A 70 3.81 -6.22 -11.36
CA LEU A 70 3.04 -6.79 -12.45
C LEU A 70 1.89 -5.84 -12.79
N GLN A 71 1.56 -5.71 -14.07
CA GLN A 71 0.48 -4.87 -14.55
C GLN A 71 -0.77 -5.70 -14.82
N ALA A 72 -1.94 -5.16 -14.53
CA ALA A 72 -3.21 -5.81 -14.83
C ALA A 72 -3.35 -6.10 -16.33
N GLU A 73 -3.74 -7.32 -16.67
CA GLU A 73 -4.07 -7.76 -18.01
C GLU A 73 -5.55 -8.17 -18.08
N ARG A 74 -6.18 -7.93 -19.23
CA ARG A 74 -7.56 -8.40 -19.45
C ARG A 74 -7.63 -9.92 -19.37
N ALA A 75 -8.51 -10.42 -18.53
CA ALA A 75 -8.83 -11.84 -18.41
C ALA A 75 -10.34 -12.06 -18.55
N ALA A 76 -10.73 -13.24 -19.07
CA ALA A 76 -12.13 -13.61 -19.21
C ALA A 76 -12.79 -13.98 -17.87
N SER A 77 -12.00 -14.23 -16.82
CA SER A 77 -12.46 -14.55 -15.46
C SER A 77 -11.29 -14.37 -14.49
N GLY A 78 -11.54 -13.80 -13.32
CA GLY A 78 -10.51 -13.49 -12.33
C GLY A 78 -9.62 -12.31 -12.72
N ALA A 79 -8.66 -11.99 -11.86
CA ALA A 79 -7.73 -10.89 -12.07
C ALA A 79 -6.36 -11.44 -12.47
N ARG A 80 -5.89 -11.07 -13.66
CA ARG A 80 -4.59 -11.48 -14.20
C ARG A 80 -3.64 -10.30 -14.17
N TYR A 81 -2.42 -10.54 -13.73
CA TYR A 81 -1.33 -9.58 -13.73
C TYR A 81 -0.11 -10.21 -14.39
N ALA A 82 0.60 -9.45 -15.22
CA ALA A 82 1.80 -9.93 -15.89
C ALA A 82 2.89 -8.87 -15.94
N GLY A 83 4.12 -9.33 -16.10
CA GLY A 83 5.31 -8.50 -16.16
C GLY A 83 6.54 -9.34 -16.47
N SER A 84 7.71 -8.86 -16.06
CA SER A 84 8.95 -9.60 -16.23
C SER A 84 9.88 -9.43 -15.05
N VAL A 85 10.55 -10.51 -14.66
CA VAL A 85 11.55 -10.57 -13.59
C VAL A 85 12.88 -10.97 -14.22
N ASN A 86 13.90 -10.13 -14.12
CA ASN A 86 15.22 -10.37 -14.74
C ASN A 86 15.16 -10.68 -16.25
N GLY A 87 14.15 -10.17 -16.96
CA GLY A 87 13.93 -10.41 -18.38
C GLY A 87 13.10 -11.67 -18.69
N SER A 88 12.75 -12.46 -17.68
CA SER A 88 11.84 -13.59 -17.82
C SER A 88 10.39 -13.20 -17.54
N PRO A 89 9.41 -13.70 -18.29
CA PRO A 89 8.00 -13.41 -18.07
C PRO A 89 7.50 -14.03 -16.75
N VAL A 90 6.71 -13.24 -16.02
CA VAL A 90 6.02 -13.69 -14.81
C VAL A 90 4.56 -13.26 -14.91
N SER A 91 3.64 -14.13 -14.52
CA SER A 91 2.25 -13.75 -14.37
C SER A 91 1.59 -14.40 -13.16
N PHE A 92 0.67 -13.68 -12.55
CA PHE A 92 -0.14 -14.13 -11.44
C PHE A 92 -1.61 -13.97 -11.81
N TRP A 93 -2.38 -15.05 -11.70
CA TRP A 93 -3.80 -15.05 -12.07
C TRP A 93 -4.64 -15.64 -10.94
N ASN A 94 -5.39 -14.80 -10.22
CA ASN A 94 -6.18 -15.20 -9.06
C ASN A 94 -7.69 -15.20 -9.31
N ARG A 95 -8.37 -16.10 -8.61
CA ARG A 95 -9.82 -16.28 -8.57
C ARG A 95 -10.23 -16.71 -7.16
N GLY A 96 -10.64 -15.73 -6.34
CA GLY A 96 -10.91 -15.96 -4.93
C GLY A 96 -9.65 -16.43 -4.19
N ASP A 97 -9.76 -17.57 -3.53
CA ASP A 97 -8.72 -18.18 -2.68
C ASP A 97 -7.69 -19.02 -3.45
N GLU A 98 -7.88 -19.17 -4.77
CA GLU A 98 -6.96 -19.88 -5.65
C GLU A 98 -6.28 -18.91 -6.61
N ALA A 99 -5.02 -19.20 -6.93
CA ALA A 99 -4.30 -18.49 -7.97
C ALA A 99 -3.36 -19.40 -8.73
N VAL A 100 -2.84 -18.90 -9.84
CA VAL A 100 -1.78 -19.54 -10.59
C VAL A 100 -0.66 -18.56 -10.81
N LEU A 101 0.52 -18.94 -10.33
CA LEU A 101 1.77 -18.27 -10.63
C LEU A 101 2.44 -18.96 -11.82
N THR A 102 2.76 -18.21 -12.86
CA THR A 102 3.54 -18.69 -14.00
C THR A 102 4.89 -17.99 -14.01
N LEU A 103 5.98 -18.77 -14.00
CA LEU A 103 7.36 -18.31 -14.08
C LEU A 103 8.00 -18.81 -15.37
N ASP A 104 8.78 -17.96 -16.03
CA ASP A 104 9.58 -18.29 -17.22
C ASP A 104 8.75 -18.90 -18.38
N ASP A 105 7.46 -18.52 -18.52
CA ASP A 105 6.48 -19.03 -19.50
C ASP A 105 6.20 -20.55 -19.50
N GLU A 106 6.87 -21.33 -18.64
CA GLU A 106 6.74 -22.79 -18.60
C GLU A 106 6.34 -23.33 -17.22
N THR A 107 6.81 -22.70 -16.14
CA THR A 107 6.60 -23.21 -14.79
C THR A 107 5.29 -22.67 -14.22
N ARG A 108 4.27 -23.52 -14.15
CA ARG A 108 2.97 -23.20 -13.59
C ARG A 108 2.83 -23.79 -12.19
N LEU A 109 2.63 -22.93 -11.20
CA LEU A 109 2.43 -23.28 -9.80
C LEU A 109 1.00 -22.95 -9.40
N ASP A 110 0.28 -23.94 -8.89
CA ASP A 110 -1.03 -23.72 -8.27
C ASP A 110 -0.81 -23.14 -6.87
N CYS A 111 -1.47 -22.01 -6.63
CA CYS A 111 -1.37 -21.23 -5.41
C CYS A 111 -2.68 -21.28 -4.65
N HIS A 112 -2.61 -21.38 -3.32
CA HIS A 112 -3.75 -21.21 -2.44
C HIS A 112 -3.46 -20.14 -1.40
N VAL A 113 -4.47 -19.34 -1.06
CA VAL A 113 -4.34 -18.34 -0.01
C VAL A 113 -4.17 -19.05 1.34
N THR A 114 -3.17 -18.62 2.10
CA THR A 114 -2.91 -19.09 3.47
C THR A 114 -3.20 -18.01 4.50
N ARG A 115 -3.12 -16.74 4.08
CA ARG A 115 -3.60 -15.59 4.85
C ARG A 115 -4.31 -14.63 3.89
N PRO A 116 -5.63 -14.47 4.01
CA PRO A 116 -6.34 -13.49 3.20
C PRO A 116 -5.87 -12.07 3.55
N PRO A 117 -6.02 -11.13 2.62
CA PRO A 117 -5.66 -9.75 2.87
C PRO A 117 -6.64 -9.14 3.88
N THR A 118 -6.12 -8.50 4.93
CA THR A 118 -6.91 -7.86 5.97
C THR A 118 -6.46 -6.41 6.10
N TYR A 119 -7.37 -5.46 5.89
CA TYR A 119 -7.15 -4.09 6.30
C TYR A 119 -7.35 -3.96 7.79
N ARG A 120 -6.43 -3.29 8.48
CA ARG A 120 -6.53 -3.05 9.93
C ARG A 120 -6.55 -1.55 10.20
N ALA A 121 -7.39 -1.14 11.14
CA ALA A 121 -7.34 0.19 11.73
C ALA A 121 -7.60 0.15 13.23
N GLN A 122 -7.06 1.14 13.96
CA GLN A 122 -7.17 1.21 15.41
C GLN A 122 -7.10 2.65 15.92
N GLY A 123 -7.60 2.86 17.13
CA GLY A 123 -7.43 4.12 17.87
C GLY A 123 -7.59 3.93 19.37
N ASN A 124 -7.25 4.98 20.14
CA ASN A 124 -6.86 4.81 21.54
C ASN A 124 -7.84 5.40 22.57
N GLU A 125 -8.78 6.26 22.16
CA GLU A 125 -9.66 6.99 23.08
C GLU A 125 -11.12 7.10 22.56
N PRO A 126 -12.06 6.25 23.05
CA PRO A 126 -11.78 4.97 23.72
C PRO A 126 -11.08 3.99 22.76
N GLY A 127 -10.42 2.97 23.31
CA GLY A 127 -9.70 1.97 22.53
C GLY A 127 -10.61 1.21 21.58
N TRP A 128 -10.25 1.15 20.30
CA TRP A 128 -10.98 0.42 19.27
C TRP A 128 -10.03 -0.19 18.22
N ARG A 129 -10.50 -1.25 17.57
CA ARG A 129 -9.83 -1.91 16.44
C ARG A 129 -10.87 -2.45 15.47
N VAL A 130 -10.61 -2.32 14.18
CA VAL A 130 -11.35 -3.02 13.12
C VAL A 130 -10.38 -3.77 12.22
N ASP A 131 -10.75 -5.01 11.92
CA ASP A 131 -10.12 -5.85 10.90
C ASP A 131 -11.16 -6.10 9.80
N ILE A 132 -10.89 -5.65 8.58
CA ILE A 132 -11.74 -5.80 7.41
C ILE A 132 -11.06 -6.81 6.49
N GLY A 133 -11.56 -8.05 6.48
CA GLY A 133 -11.13 -9.09 5.55
C GLY A 133 -12.05 -9.16 4.32
N PRO A 134 -11.80 -10.10 3.39
CA PRO A 134 -12.64 -10.26 2.20
C PRO A 134 -14.05 -10.77 2.52
N GLU A 135 -14.20 -11.63 3.54
CA GLU A 135 -15.49 -12.24 3.89
C GLU A 135 -16.12 -11.67 5.15
N ARG A 136 -15.29 -11.21 6.09
CA ARG A 136 -15.74 -10.77 7.42
C ARG A 136 -15.06 -9.48 7.84
N LEU A 137 -15.85 -8.65 8.49
CA LEU A 137 -15.41 -7.51 9.27
C LEU A 137 -15.54 -7.84 10.75
N GLU A 138 -14.48 -7.59 11.52
CA GLU A 138 -14.41 -7.80 12.96
C GLU A 138 -14.07 -6.46 13.64
N LEU A 139 -15.02 -5.92 14.41
CA LEU A 139 -14.89 -4.67 15.15
C LEU A 139 -14.89 -4.94 16.65
N SER A 140 -13.96 -4.31 17.36
CA SER A 140 -13.87 -4.28 18.81
C SER A 140 -13.76 -2.83 19.27
N MET A 141 -14.69 -2.38 20.12
CA MET A 141 -14.73 -1.04 20.72
C MET A 141 -14.66 -1.13 22.24
N ASP A 142 -14.41 0.02 22.87
CA ASP A 142 -14.43 0.17 24.33
C ASP A 142 -13.51 -0.83 25.04
N TYR A 143 -12.31 -1.02 24.48
CA TYR A 143 -11.31 -2.01 24.96
C TYR A 143 -11.83 -3.45 24.95
N GLY A 144 -12.66 -3.80 23.97
CA GLY A 144 -13.19 -5.16 23.77
C GLY A 144 -14.49 -5.46 24.52
N GLN A 145 -15.09 -4.46 25.18
CA GLN A 145 -16.39 -4.63 25.83
C GLN A 145 -17.54 -4.70 24.84
N ARG A 146 -17.37 -4.09 23.66
CA ARG A 146 -18.35 -4.12 22.57
C ARG A 146 -17.70 -4.67 21.33
N THR A 147 -18.24 -5.77 20.81
CA THR A 147 -17.70 -6.46 19.64
C THR A 147 -18.79 -6.67 18.61
N LEU A 148 -18.42 -6.60 17.35
CA LEU A 148 -19.31 -6.80 16.22
C LEU A 148 -18.58 -7.60 15.14
N THR A 149 -19.24 -8.65 14.64
CA THR A 149 -18.75 -9.43 13.52
C THR A 149 -19.88 -9.53 12.49
N LEU A 150 -19.57 -9.19 11.24
CA LEU A 150 -20.54 -9.19 10.15
C LEU A 150 -19.85 -9.54 8.82
N PRO A 151 -20.60 -10.03 7.81
CA PRO A 151 -20.08 -10.15 6.46
C PRO A 151 -19.53 -8.81 5.98
N THR A 152 -18.37 -8.79 5.34
CA THR A 152 -17.75 -7.54 4.89
C THR A 152 -18.73 -6.71 4.05
N PRO A 153 -19.04 -5.46 4.45
CA PRO A 153 -19.97 -4.63 3.70
C PRO A 153 -19.40 -4.21 2.35
N ASP A 154 -20.30 -3.82 1.44
CA ASP A 154 -19.87 -3.30 0.14
C ASP A 154 -19.09 -1.98 0.26
N VAL A 155 -18.10 -1.91 -0.62
CA VAL A 155 -17.25 -0.78 -1.00
C VAL A 155 -17.96 0.46 -1.56
N THR A 156 -18.12 1.60 -0.87
CA THR A 156 -18.40 2.87 -1.59
C THR A 156 -17.15 3.74 -1.68
N MET A 157 -16.71 4.08 -2.89
CA MET A 157 -15.57 4.96 -3.12
C MET A 157 -16.01 6.43 -3.29
N GLU A 158 -15.39 7.34 -2.54
CA GLU A 158 -15.60 8.80 -2.57
C GLU A 158 -14.26 9.49 -2.91
N GLY A 159 -13.91 9.57 -4.19
CA GLY A 159 -12.59 10.03 -4.60
C GLY A 159 -11.50 9.05 -4.09
N PRO A 160 -10.48 9.53 -3.35
CA PRO A 160 -9.49 8.64 -2.74
C PRO A 160 -9.98 7.96 -1.46
N SER A 161 -11.17 8.28 -0.95
CA SER A 161 -11.70 7.75 0.31
C SER A 161 -12.64 6.55 0.09
N ALA A 162 -12.70 5.64 1.07
CA ALA A 162 -13.65 4.52 1.08
C ALA A 162 -14.59 4.66 2.25
N LEU A 163 -15.81 4.20 2.03
CA LEU A 163 -16.85 4.07 3.03
C LEU A 163 -17.36 2.62 3.03
N TYR A 164 -17.21 1.96 4.18
CA TYR A 164 -17.92 0.73 4.51
C TYR A 164 -19.11 1.09 5.37
N ALA A 165 -20.32 0.72 4.94
CA ALA A 165 -21.56 1.05 5.63
C ALA A 165 -22.40 -0.21 5.88
N ALA A 166 -22.92 -0.38 7.10
CA ALA A 166 -23.79 -1.49 7.47
C ALA A 166 -24.89 -1.07 8.45
N SER A 167 -26.02 -1.77 8.41
CA SER A 167 -27.07 -1.65 9.44
C SER A 167 -26.89 -2.76 10.48
N THR A 168 -26.87 -2.38 11.75
CA THR A 168 -26.70 -3.31 12.89
C THR A 168 -27.80 -3.13 13.92
N ASP A 169 -27.91 -4.05 14.87
CA ASP A 169 -28.89 -3.96 15.96
C ASP A 169 -28.67 -2.74 16.88
N GLU A 170 -27.43 -2.26 17.00
CA GLU A 170 -27.06 -1.07 17.79
C GLU A 170 -27.11 0.25 16.97
N GLY A 171 -27.55 0.18 15.70
CA GLY A 171 -27.64 1.32 14.79
C GLY A 171 -26.72 1.19 13.57
N PRO A 172 -26.57 2.27 12.78
CA PRO A 172 -25.70 2.25 11.62
C PRO A 172 -24.23 2.14 12.04
N LEU A 173 -23.45 1.43 11.24
CA LEU A 173 -22.00 1.38 11.27
C LEU A 173 -21.47 2.04 9.99
N ASP A 174 -20.68 3.10 10.14
CA ASP A 174 -19.95 3.75 9.05
C ASP A 174 -18.47 3.73 9.37
N ILE A 175 -17.65 3.21 8.47
CA ILE A 175 -16.19 3.23 8.55
C ILE A 175 -15.66 3.96 7.32
N ARG A 176 -15.09 5.14 7.54
CA ARG A 176 -14.50 5.97 6.49
C ARG A 176 -12.98 5.92 6.59
N ILE A 177 -12.34 5.56 5.49
CA ILE A 177 -10.90 5.45 5.32
C ILE A 177 -10.45 6.52 4.34
N GLU A 178 -9.61 7.45 4.80
CA GLU A 178 -9.09 8.56 4.01
C GLU A 178 -7.56 8.45 3.92
N PRO A 179 -6.98 8.41 2.71
CA PRO A 179 -5.53 8.42 2.56
C PRO A 179 -4.92 9.68 3.16
N GLY A 180 -3.86 9.50 3.93
CA GLY A 180 -3.16 10.59 4.59
C GLY A 180 -2.44 10.09 5.82
N LEU A 181 -1.21 10.59 6.01
CA LEU A 181 -0.37 10.22 7.15
C LEU A 181 -1.13 10.38 8.47
N CYS A 182 -1.24 9.29 9.21
CA CYS A 182 -1.82 9.24 10.54
C CYS A 182 -0.77 8.81 11.55
N ARG A 183 -0.55 9.61 12.60
CA ARG A 183 0.36 9.25 13.68
C ARG A 183 -0.43 8.72 14.86
N ASP A 184 -0.16 7.48 15.25
CA ASP A 184 -0.77 6.87 16.42
C ASP A 184 -0.28 7.60 17.68
N THR A 185 -1.23 8.00 18.53
CA THR A 185 -0.96 8.85 19.70
C THR A 185 -0.31 8.11 20.87
N MET A 186 -0.37 6.77 20.88
CA MET A 186 0.18 5.95 21.96
C MET A 186 1.62 5.52 21.65
N THR A 187 1.84 5.07 20.42
CA THR A 187 3.10 4.47 19.95
C THR A 187 3.97 5.45 19.18
N GLY A 188 3.38 6.52 18.63
CA GLY A 188 4.07 7.45 17.74
C GLY A 188 4.23 6.94 16.30
N MET A 189 3.81 5.70 16.01
CA MET A 189 3.92 5.06 14.69
C MET A 189 3.07 5.76 13.63
N SER A 190 3.63 5.89 12.43
CA SER A 190 2.95 6.44 11.27
C SER A 190 2.25 5.34 10.46
N TYR A 191 1.04 5.66 10.00
CA TYR A 191 0.18 4.81 9.18
C TYR A 191 -0.27 5.59 7.93
N PRO A 192 -0.56 4.91 6.81
CA PRO A 192 -0.91 5.57 5.55
C PRO A 192 -2.31 6.18 5.53
N ASP A 193 -3.22 5.73 6.40
CA ASP A 193 -4.61 6.16 6.36
C ASP A 193 -5.10 6.75 7.69
N GLN A 194 -5.95 7.76 7.58
CA GLN A 194 -6.79 8.28 8.65
C GLN A 194 -8.16 7.59 8.60
N VAL A 195 -8.62 7.08 9.74
CA VAL A 195 -9.88 6.33 9.83
C VAL A 195 -10.82 7.01 10.81
N SER A 196 -12.07 7.18 10.38
CA SER A 196 -13.17 7.57 11.26
C SER A 196 -14.23 6.49 11.27
N LEU A 197 -14.68 6.12 12.47
CA LEU A 197 -15.66 5.07 12.68
C LEU A 197 -16.83 5.64 13.49
N THR A 198 -18.04 5.41 13.00
CA THR A 198 -19.29 5.71 13.71
C THR A 198 -20.08 4.43 13.88
N TRP A 199 -20.48 4.08 15.11
CA TRP A 199 -21.35 2.94 15.38
C TRP A 199 -22.43 3.32 16.40
N GLY A 200 -23.68 3.40 15.94
CA GLY A 200 -24.76 3.98 16.72
C GLY A 200 -24.49 5.46 17.03
N GLU A 201 -24.35 5.81 18.31
CA GLU A 201 -23.98 7.17 18.74
C GLU A 201 -22.46 7.36 18.90
N ALA A 202 -21.70 6.28 18.99
CA ALA A 202 -20.25 6.32 19.20
C ALA A 202 -19.54 6.84 17.94
N ARG A 203 -18.57 7.73 18.13
CA ARG A 203 -17.72 8.27 17.06
C ARG A 203 -16.28 8.28 17.52
N VAL A 204 -15.42 7.59 16.78
CA VAL A 204 -14.00 7.47 17.10
C VAL A 204 -13.15 7.72 15.85
N LYS A 205 -11.89 8.11 16.09
CA LYS A 205 -10.89 8.30 15.05
C LYS A 205 -9.64 7.48 15.37
N GLY A 206 -8.83 7.23 14.37
CA GLY A 206 -7.59 6.47 14.50
C GLY A 206 -6.87 6.32 13.18
N CYS A 207 -5.90 5.41 13.17
CA CYS A 207 -5.00 5.17 12.06
C CYS A 207 -5.25 3.79 11.46
N GLY A 208 -5.01 3.64 10.16
CA GLY A 208 -5.19 2.36 9.47
C GLY A 208 -4.24 2.13 8.30
N GLY A 209 -4.27 0.91 7.79
CA GLY A 209 -3.34 0.42 6.78
C GLY A 209 -2.08 -0.19 7.39
N ASP A 210 -1.16 -0.62 6.53
CA ASP A 210 0.13 -1.19 6.96
C ASP A 210 1.21 -0.09 7.02
N PRO A 211 1.83 0.18 8.18
CA PRO A 211 2.96 1.10 8.29
C PRO A 211 4.13 0.79 7.33
N HIS A 212 4.33 -0.47 6.94
CA HIS A 212 5.38 -0.82 5.95
C HIS A 212 5.15 -0.15 4.61
N ASP A 213 3.89 0.10 4.22
CA ASP A 213 3.54 0.73 2.95
C ASP A 213 4.10 2.14 2.80
N LEU A 214 4.33 2.83 3.92
CA LEU A 214 4.93 4.16 3.93
C LEU A 214 6.42 4.13 3.62
N LEU A 215 7.10 3.02 3.90
CA LEU A 215 8.56 2.89 3.83
C LEU A 215 9.02 2.25 2.52
N VAL A 216 8.30 1.24 2.06
CA VAL A 216 8.67 0.46 0.86
C VAL A 216 8.33 1.22 -0.43
N GLY A 217 8.88 0.76 -1.55
CA GLY A 217 8.68 1.33 -2.88
C GLY A 217 9.94 1.99 -3.42
N GLU A 218 9.89 3.29 -3.68
CA GLU A 218 11.04 4.05 -4.18
C GLU A 218 12.17 4.20 -3.13
N GLU A 219 13.41 4.27 -3.63
CA GLU A 219 14.60 4.47 -2.80
C GLU A 219 14.55 5.81 -2.05
N TRP A 220 14.88 5.80 -0.76
CA TRP A 220 15.06 6.99 0.05
C TRP A 220 16.48 7.51 -0.11
N ARG A 221 16.62 8.77 -0.52
CA ARG A 221 17.91 9.47 -0.58
C ARG A 221 18.13 10.25 0.70
N VAL A 222 19.21 9.94 1.41
CA VAL A 222 19.58 10.66 2.63
C VAL A 222 20.02 12.07 2.25
N VAL A 223 19.53 13.08 2.97
CA VAL A 223 19.79 14.50 2.70
C VAL A 223 20.52 15.19 3.85
N SER A 224 20.36 14.70 5.08
CA SER A 224 21.11 15.18 6.24
C SER A 224 21.27 14.08 7.29
N MET A 225 22.30 14.25 8.12
CA MET A 225 22.53 13.42 9.30
C MET A 225 22.79 14.35 10.48
N ASP A 226 21.97 14.23 11.52
CA ASP A 226 21.99 15.11 12.70
C ASP A 226 21.91 16.60 12.32
N ASP A 227 20.98 16.92 11.42
CA ASP A 227 20.77 18.25 10.81
C ASP A 227 21.97 18.84 10.04
N GLU A 228 23.07 18.10 9.92
CA GLU A 228 24.22 18.47 9.11
C GLU A 228 24.09 17.93 7.68
N PRO A 229 24.42 18.74 6.66
CA PRO A 229 24.37 18.30 5.27
C PRO A 229 25.45 17.24 4.98
N LEU A 230 25.19 16.42 3.97
CA LEU A 230 26.16 15.45 3.47
C LEU A 230 27.36 16.14 2.82
N LEU A 231 28.46 15.40 2.63
CA LEU A 231 29.59 15.89 1.84
C LEU A 231 29.14 16.14 0.39
N ASP A 232 29.71 17.16 -0.25
CA ASP A 232 29.46 17.44 -1.67
C ASP A 232 29.80 16.22 -2.54
N ASP A 233 29.04 16.03 -3.63
CA ASP A 233 29.17 14.91 -4.57
C ASP A 233 29.10 13.51 -3.95
N SER A 234 28.50 13.40 -2.77
CA SER A 234 28.32 12.14 -2.04
C SER A 234 26.85 11.71 -2.01
N ARG A 235 26.59 10.40 -1.99
CA ARG A 235 25.23 9.84 -2.04
C ARG A 235 25.07 8.74 -1.01
N ALA A 236 24.10 8.88 -0.11
CA ALA A 236 23.65 7.81 0.75
C ALA A 236 22.17 7.52 0.52
N THR A 237 21.79 6.24 0.57
CA THR A 237 20.44 5.79 0.29
C THR A 237 19.99 4.70 1.24
N VAL A 238 18.68 4.61 1.43
CA VAL A 238 18.00 3.59 2.22
C VAL A 238 16.85 3.02 1.38
N ASP A 239 16.90 1.72 1.15
CA ASP A 239 15.88 0.98 0.42
C ASP A 239 15.30 -0.07 1.36
N PHE A 240 14.01 0.07 1.68
CA PHE A 240 13.26 -0.89 2.47
C PHE A 240 12.66 -1.93 1.53
N LEU A 241 13.32 -3.08 1.49
CA LEU A 241 12.95 -4.20 0.65
C LEU A 241 11.96 -5.12 1.37
N ALA A 242 11.18 -5.84 0.57
CA ALA A 242 10.29 -6.86 1.11
C ALA A 242 11.06 -7.95 1.88
N GLY A 243 10.35 -8.59 2.81
CA GLY A 243 10.91 -9.60 3.71
C GLY A 243 11.92 -9.01 4.70
N GLU A 244 11.62 -7.84 5.25
CA GLU A 244 12.33 -7.29 6.41
C GLU A 244 13.84 -7.08 6.15
N ARG A 245 14.18 -6.60 4.95
CA ARG A 245 15.57 -6.33 4.54
C ARG A 245 15.76 -4.87 4.15
N VAL A 246 16.81 -4.25 4.67
CA VAL A 246 17.24 -2.91 4.28
C VAL A 246 18.51 -3.02 3.43
N ALA A 247 18.63 -2.16 2.42
CA ALA A 247 19.81 -2.07 1.58
C ALA A 247 20.05 -0.64 1.12
N GLY A 248 21.19 -0.39 0.50
CA GLY A 248 21.44 0.90 -0.14
C GLY A 248 22.91 1.15 -0.44
N VAL A 249 23.21 2.40 -0.75
CA VAL A 249 24.56 2.93 -0.87
C VAL A 249 24.86 3.76 0.37
N ALA A 250 25.98 3.49 1.03
CA ALA A 250 26.50 4.26 2.15
C ALA A 250 27.70 5.07 1.66
N PHE A 251 27.50 6.03 0.76
CA PHE A 251 28.55 6.81 0.12
C PHE A 251 29.48 5.98 -0.77
N CYS A 252 30.52 5.36 -0.20
CA CYS A 252 31.49 4.59 -0.98
C CYS A 252 30.97 3.17 -1.25
N ASN A 253 30.46 2.51 -0.21
CA ASN A 253 30.13 1.10 -0.23
C ASN A 253 28.63 0.84 -0.31
N ARG A 254 28.27 -0.30 -0.90
CA ARG A 254 26.92 -0.85 -0.79
C ARG A 254 26.79 -1.61 0.53
N TYR A 255 25.61 -1.56 1.12
CA TYR A 255 25.28 -2.28 2.35
C TYR A 255 23.95 -3.04 2.25
N THR A 256 23.77 -4.01 3.14
CA THR A 256 22.50 -4.71 3.35
C THR A 256 22.44 -5.28 4.76
N GLY A 257 21.23 -5.39 5.31
CA GLY A 257 20.99 -6.09 6.57
C GLY A 257 19.49 -6.28 6.81
N PRO A 258 19.12 -6.97 7.91
CA PRO A 258 17.72 -7.09 8.29
C PRO A 258 17.21 -5.80 8.93
N TYR A 259 15.93 -5.51 8.79
CA TYR A 259 15.21 -4.55 9.62
C TYR A 259 13.86 -5.14 10.02
N ARG A 260 13.29 -4.69 11.12
CA ARG A 260 11.92 -5.03 11.50
C ARG A 260 11.15 -3.79 11.83
N LEU A 261 9.87 -3.82 11.51
CA LEU A 261 8.93 -2.85 12.03
C LEU A 261 8.03 -3.57 13.03
N THR A 262 8.11 -3.17 14.28
CA THR A 262 7.16 -3.60 15.30
C THR A 262 6.02 -2.58 15.35
N GLY A 263 4.94 -2.84 16.09
CA GLY A 263 3.86 -1.86 16.24
C GLY A 263 4.26 -0.57 16.97
N GLU A 264 5.49 -0.49 17.50
CA GLU A 264 5.96 0.61 18.37
C GLU A 264 7.33 1.17 17.95
N ALA A 265 8.13 0.42 17.20
CA ALA A 265 9.53 0.73 16.93
C ALA A 265 10.00 0.18 15.58
N MET A 266 11.06 0.79 15.03
CA MET A 266 11.83 0.23 13.93
C MET A 266 13.16 -0.28 14.47
N GLU A 267 13.51 -1.52 14.18
CA GLU A 267 14.79 -2.11 14.58
C GLU A 267 15.61 -2.43 13.33
N VAL A 268 16.79 -1.86 13.21
CA VAL A 268 17.75 -2.26 12.16
C VAL A 268 18.78 -3.19 12.78
N GLY A 269 18.96 -4.37 12.17
CA GLY A 269 19.95 -5.33 12.63
C GLY A 269 21.34 -5.11 12.02
N PRO A 270 22.28 -6.04 12.25
CA PRO A 270 23.66 -5.91 11.77
C PRO A 270 23.74 -5.74 10.26
N LEU A 271 24.49 -4.73 9.81
CA LEU A 271 24.69 -4.43 8.40
C LEU A 271 25.99 -5.06 7.89
N ALA A 272 25.90 -5.71 6.74
CA ALA A 272 27.04 -6.10 5.93
C ALA A 272 27.32 -5.01 4.91
N SER A 273 28.60 -4.64 4.74
CA SER A 273 29.04 -3.66 3.75
C SER A 273 30.18 -4.20 2.89
N THR A 274 30.24 -3.72 1.65
CA THR A 274 31.39 -3.92 0.76
C THR A 274 32.63 -3.16 1.27
N ARG A 275 33.82 -3.39 0.66
CA ARG A 275 35.10 -2.81 1.12
C ARG A 275 35.88 -2.15 -0.01
N MET A 276 35.23 -1.25 -0.74
CA MET A 276 35.88 -0.31 -1.64
C MET A 276 36.64 0.75 -0.84
N ALA A 277 37.77 1.19 -1.39
CA ALA A 277 38.59 2.23 -0.81
C ALA A 277 38.23 3.58 -1.45
N CYS A 278 37.76 4.51 -0.62
CA CYS A 278 37.50 5.90 -0.99
C CYS A 278 38.35 6.86 -0.14
N PRO A 279 38.39 8.17 -0.45
CA PRO A 279 39.04 9.16 0.41
C PRO A 279 38.55 9.09 1.86
N GLU A 280 39.44 9.32 2.82
CA GLU A 280 39.14 9.15 4.25
C GLU A 280 37.90 9.92 4.73
N PRO A 281 37.65 11.19 4.33
CA PRO A 281 36.45 11.91 4.75
C PRO A 281 35.15 11.21 4.34
N VAL A 282 35.11 10.61 3.15
CA VAL A 282 33.95 9.83 2.66
C VAL A 282 33.77 8.57 3.50
N MET A 283 34.87 7.89 3.82
CA MET A 283 34.84 6.70 4.67
C MET A 283 34.42 7.06 6.11
N GLU A 284 34.77 8.23 6.64
CA GLU A 284 34.36 8.70 7.99
C GLU A 284 32.84 8.88 8.03
N GLN A 285 32.29 9.52 6.99
CA GLN A 285 30.85 9.71 6.85
C GLN A 285 30.10 8.39 6.66
N GLU A 286 30.65 7.44 5.89
CA GLU A 286 30.10 6.08 5.75
C GLU A 286 30.02 5.33 7.09
N ARG A 287 31.10 5.32 7.87
CA ARG A 287 31.14 4.66 9.19
C ARG A 287 30.23 5.34 10.20
N PHE A 288 30.04 6.65 10.07
CA PHE A 288 29.04 7.37 10.85
C PHE A 288 27.65 6.87 10.44
N PHE A 289 27.26 7.02 9.18
CA PHE A 289 25.95 6.60 8.67
C PHE A 289 25.58 5.16 9.04
N LEU A 290 26.44 4.18 8.78
CA LEU A 290 26.13 2.76 9.05
C LEU A 290 25.89 2.49 10.53
N ARG A 291 26.69 3.08 11.44
CA ARG A 291 26.48 2.93 12.88
C ARG A 291 25.16 3.55 13.34
N HIS A 292 24.78 4.69 12.77
CA HIS A 292 23.52 5.35 13.12
C HIS A 292 22.33 4.57 12.59
N LEU A 293 22.43 4.08 11.36
CA LEU A 293 21.39 3.25 10.76
C LEU A 293 21.16 1.97 11.57
N GLU A 294 22.22 1.29 12.03
CA GLU A 294 22.14 0.14 12.95
C GLU A 294 21.56 0.48 14.34
N SER A 295 21.54 1.76 14.72
CA SER A 295 21.06 2.24 16.02
C SER A 295 19.67 2.87 15.95
N VAL A 296 19.01 2.82 14.78
CA VAL A 296 17.65 3.31 14.59
C VAL A 296 16.70 2.51 15.47
N SER A 297 15.86 3.25 16.18
CA SER A 297 14.82 2.72 17.07
C SER A 297 13.42 3.21 16.68
N GLN A 298 13.33 4.35 16.01
CA GLN A 298 12.07 4.96 15.59
C GLN A 298 12.18 5.52 14.18
N HIS A 299 11.02 5.63 13.55
CA HIS A 299 10.86 6.37 12.31
C HIS A 299 9.65 7.30 12.43
N ARG A 300 9.69 8.41 11.70
CA ARG A 300 8.56 9.31 11.51
C ARG A 300 8.67 9.97 10.15
N PHE A 301 7.62 10.68 9.78
CA PHE A 301 7.62 11.58 8.63
C PHE A 301 7.48 13.02 9.13
N ASP A 302 8.24 13.94 8.53
CA ASP A 302 8.09 15.37 8.80
C ASP A 302 6.97 16.01 7.97
N GLU A 303 6.81 17.33 8.10
CA GLU A 303 5.77 18.09 7.41
C GLU A 303 5.92 18.10 5.88
N ASP A 304 7.13 17.86 5.37
CA ASP A 304 7.44 17.76 3.94
C ASP A 304 7.26 16.33 3.41
N GLY A 305 6.91 15.37 4.28
CA GLY A 305 6.82 13.96 3.94
C GLY A 305 8.18 13.26 3.85
N ALA A 306 9.26 13.89 4.32
CA ALA A 306 10.57 13.25 4.39
C ALA A 306 10.59 12.22 5.53
N LEU A 307 11.22 11.08 5.27
CA LEU A 307 11.48 10.06 6.28
C LEU A 307 12.56 10.55 7.24
N VAL A 308 12.27 10.46 8.53
CA VAL A 308 13.25 10.69 9.59
C VAL A 308 13.41 9.40 10.38
N LEU A 309 14.63 8.87 10.39
CA LEU A 309 15.03 7.73 11.21
C LEU A 309 15.76 8.24 12.44
N GLU A 310 15.32 7.84 13.63
CA GLU A 310 15.82 8.35 14.90
C GLU A 310 16.40 7.24 15.76
N THR A 311 17.54 7.52 16.37
CA THR A 311 18.20 6.67 17.36
C THR A 311 17.73 7.01 18.77
N GLU A 312 17.94 6.11 19.73
CA GLU A 312 17.64 6.40 21.15
C GLU A 312 18.47 7.57 21.71
N GLU A 313 19.63 7.85 21.10
CA GLU A 313 20.53 8.94 21.47
C GLU A 313 20.08 10.31 20.91
N GLY A 314 18.98 10.34 20.15
CA GLY A 314 18.41 11.56 19.55
C GLY A 314 19.02 11.97 18.20
N LEU A 315 19.99 11.19 17.69
CA LEU A 315 20.57 11.42 16.37
C LEU A 315 19.58 11.00 15.29
N SER A 316 19.50 11.78 14.21
CA SER A 316 18.53 11.58 13.13
C SER A 316 19.18 11.44 11.76
N LEU A 317 18.58 10.61 10.90
CA LEU A 317 18.86 10.55 9.46
C LEU A 317 17.61 11.02 8.74
N ARG A 318 17.70 12.10 7.97
CA ARG A 318 16.60 12.58 7.14
C ARG A 318 16.78 12.12 5.71
N ALA A 319 15.73 11.59 5.10
CA ALA A 319 15.74 11.10 3.74
C ALA A 319 14.46 11.47 2.98
N VAL A 320 14.58 11.69 1.67
CA VAL A 320 13.48 12.07 0.77
C VAL A 320 13.30 10.99 -0.31
N ARG A 321 12.11 10.88 -0.90
CA ARG A 321 11.87 9.97 -2.03
C ARG A 321 12.48 10.55 -3.30
N GLY A 322 13.30 9.77 -4.01
CA GLY A 322 13.79 10.14 -5.35
C GLY A 322 14.57 11.47 -5.43
N ASP A 323 14.74 11.99 -6.65
CA ASP A 323 15.54 13.20 -6.96
C ASP A 323 14.82 14.54 -6.64
N GLU A 324 13.94 14.58 -5.63
CA GLU A 324 13.43 15.85 -5.07
C GLU A 324 14.41 16.47 -4.07
#